data_AF-A0A9Q1KFW4-F1
#
_entry.id   AF-A0A9Q1KFW4-F1
#
_cell.length_a   1.000
_cell.length_b   1.000
_cell.length_c   1.000
_cell.angle_alpha   90.00
_cell.angle_beta   90.00
_cell.angle_gamma   90.00
#
_symmetry.space_group_name_H-M   'P 1'
#
loop_
_entity.id
_entity.type
_entity.pdbx_description
1 polymer ?
#
loop_
_entity_poly.entity_id
_entity_poly.type
_entity_poly.pdbx_seq_one_letter_code
_entity_poly.pdbx_strand_id
1 'polypeptide(L)'
;MAGIESVLPKEYGYVVLVVVLYCFLNLWMGFQVGKARKKYKVFYPTLYASESENKDAKLFNCVQRGHQNSLEMMPVFFILMILGGMKHPCVCAGLGLLYIISRYFYFTGYASGDPQKRLTVGYISIFLFPNAQLLDRETGLDFWHVEPFERYMVDEMVWLLGSPCPLGSLLRKYGFLAMLGLMVCTIKFGISLLAA
;
A
#
# COMPACT_ATOMS: atom_id res chain seq x y z
N MET A 1 -17.10 5.39 34.40
CA MET A 1 -16.92 4.33 33.39
C MET A 1 -15.71 4.71 32.56
N ALA A 2 -14.61 3.95 32.65
CA ALA A 2 -13.47 4.17 31.77
C ALA A 2 -13.91 3.80 30.35
N GLY A 3 -14.15 4.81 29.50
CA GLY A 3 -14.52 4.59 28.11
C GLY A 3 -13.35 4.00 27.33
N ILE A 4 -13.62 3.46 26.14
CA ILE A 4 -12.58 2.96 25.22
C ILE A 4 -11.50 4.04 24.94
N GLU A 5 -11.87 5.32 25.10
CA GLU A 5 -10.98 6.48 25.05
C GLU A 5 -9.82 6.48 26.06
N SER A 6 -9.92 5.75 27.18
CA SER A 6 -8.81 5.61 28.13
C SER A 6 -7.85 4.47 27.75
N VAL A 7 -8.26 3.60 26.82
CA VAL A 7 -7.49 2.42 26.38
C VAL A 7 -6.74 2.71 25.06
N LEU A 8 -7.27 3.60 24.22
CA LEU A 8 -6.68 3.95 22.93
C LEU A 8 -5.94 5.31 22.97
N PRO A 9 -4.78 5.44 22.30
CA PRO A 9 -4.10 6.72 22.15
C PRO A 9 -4.97 7.71 21.37
N LYS A 10 -4.92 9.00 21.72
CA LYS A 10 -5.72 10.06 21.07
C LYS A 10 -5.46 10.12 19.55
N GLU A 11 -4.25 9.79 19.16
CA GLU A 11 -3.75 9.77 17.79
C GLU A 11 -4.32 8.61 16.96
N TYR A 12 -4.95 7.61 17.60
CA TYR A 12 -5.61 6.49 16.91
C TYR A 12 -6.73 6.96 15.96
N GLY A 13 -7.30 8.13 16.20
CA GLY A 13 -8.26 8.77 15.29
C GLY A 13 -7.72 8.90 13.86
N TYR A 14 -6.41 9.12 13.68
CA TYR A 14 -5.80 9.18 12.34
C TYR A 14 -5.88 7.85 11.60
N VAL A 15 -5.68 6.72 12.30
CA VAL A 15 -5.79 5.37 11.72
C VAL A 15 -7.19 5.14 11.18
N VAL A 16 -8.22 5.51 11.96
CA VAL A 16 -9.63 5.38 11.57
C VAL A 16 -9.94 6.23 10.33
N LEU A 17 -9.48 7.49 10.31
CA LEU A 17 -9.66 8.37 9.15
C LEU A 17 -9.02 7.80 7.88
N VAL A 18 -7.84 7.19 7.99
CA VAL A 18 -7.15 6.56 6.86
C VAL A 18 -7.91 5.33 6.36
N VAL A 19 -8.47 4.50 7.25
CA VAL A 19 -9.32 3.36 6.85
C VAL A 19 -10.56 3.85 6.11
N VAL A 20 -11.24 4.87 6.63
CA VAL A 20 -12.42 5.47 5.97
C VAL A 20 -12.04 6.06 4.61
N LEU A 21 -10.90 6.74 4.50
CA LEU A 21 -10.40 7.27 3.23
C LEU A 21 -10.16 6.15 2.20
N TYR A 22 -9.63 5.00 2.62
CA TYR A 22 -9.47 3.84 1.74
C TYR A 22 -10.83 3.31 1.24
N CYS A 23 -11.86 3.29 2.08
CA CYS A 23 -13.22 2.90 1.65
C CYS A 23 -13.73 3.82 0.53
N PHE A 24 -13.53 5.14 0.64
CA PHE A 24 -13.89 6.08 -0.44
C PHE A 24 -13.10 5.83 -1.73
N LEU A 25 -11.80 5.52 -1.63
CA LEU A 25 -10.99 5.15 -2.79
C LEU A 25 -11.53 3.87 -3.46
N ASN A 26 -11.93 2.87 -2.67
CA ASN A 26 -12.49 1.62 -3.17
C ASN A 26 -13.82 1.84 -3.91
N LEU A 27 -14.72 2.66 -3.33
CA LEU A 27 -15.96 3.07 -3.98
C LEU A 27 -15.71 3.79 -5.30
N TRP A 28 -14.75 4.72 -5.33
CA TRP A 28 -14.34 5.40 -6.56
C TRP A 28 -13.88 4.43 -7.66
N MET A 29 -13.04 3.45 -7.31
CA MET A 29 -12.61 2.42 -8.26
C MET A 29 -13.80 1.58 -8.77
N GLY A 30 -14.76 1.25 -7.90
CA GLY A 30 -15.99 0.56 -8.27
C GLY A 30 -16.85 1.36 -9.25
N PHE A 31 -16.99 2.67 -9.05
CA PHE A 31 -17.70 3.54 -9.99
C PHE A 31 -17.00 3.60 -11.36
N GLN A 32 -15.66 3.59 -11.39
CA GLN A 32 -14.90 3.57 -12.65
C GLN A 32 -15.09 2.26 -13.42
N VAL A 33 -15.15 1.12 -12.72
CA VAL A 33 -15.55 -0.16 -13.31
C VAL A 33 -16.97 -0.07 -13.87
N GLY A 34 -17.93 0.51 -13.13
CA GLY A 34 -19.30 0.70 -13.60
C GLY A 34 -19.39 1.58 -14.85
N LYS A 35 -18.60 2.65 -14.91
CA LYS A 35 -18.48 3.51 -16.10
C LYS A 35 -17.86 2.75 -17.28
N ALA A 36 -16.83 1.94 -17.04
CA ALA A 36 -16.21 1.10 -18.05
C ALA A 36 -17.19 0.04 -18.60
N ARG A 37 -18.00 -0.60 -17.74
CA ARG A 37 -19.05 -1.56 -18.18
C ARG A 37 -20.01 -0.92 -19.16
N LYS A 38 -20.48 0.30 -18.88
CA LYS A 38 -21.35 1.06 -19.78
C LYS A 38 -20.64 1.43 -21.08
N LYS A 39 -19.38 1.86 -21.01
CA LYS A 39 -18.59 2.28 -22.19
C LYS A 39 -18.33 1.13 -23.16
N TYR A 40 -17.97 -0.04 -22.65
CA TYR A 40 -17.60 -1.21 -23.44
C TYR A 40 -18.75 -2.21 -23.63
N LYS A 41 -19.98 -1.83 -23.23
CA LYS A 41 -21.21 -2.64 -23.36
C LYS A 41 -21.09 -4.07 -22.81
N VAL A 42 -20.35 -4.22 -21.71
CA VAL A 42 -20.19 -5.51 -21.02
C VAL A 42 -21.31 -5.66 -19.99
N PHE A 43 -22.35 -6.41 -20.35
CA PHE A 43 -23.48 -6.69 -19.48
C PHE A 43 -23.14 -7.74 -18.41
N TYR A 44 -23.83 -7.68 -17.28
CA TYR A 44 -23.83 -8.74 -16.29
C TYR A 44 -24.41 -10.03 -16.91
N PRO A 45 -23.90 -11.24 -16.61
CA PRO A 45 -22.96 -11.60 -15.54
C PRO A 45 -21.48 -11.60 -15.95
N THR A 46 -21.14 -11.15 -17.16
CA THR A 46 -19.78 -11.28 -17.70
C THR A 46 -18.77 -10.42 -16.92
N LEU A 47 -17.76 -11.09 -16.36
CA LEU A 47 -16.72 -10.47 -15.54
C LEU A 47 -15.56 -9.92 -16.38
N TYR A 48 -15.12 -10.70 -17.37
CA TYR A 48 -14.08 -10.36 -18.34
C TYR A 48 -14.67 -10.40 -19.74
N ALA A 49 -14.38 -9.40 -20.56
CA ALA A 49 -14.76 -9.40 -21.96
C ALA A 49 -13.82 -10.32 -22.75
N SER A 50 -14.36 -11.13 -23.66
CA SER A 50 -13.54 -11.91 -24.59
C SER A 50 -12.93 -10.98 -25.65
N GLU A 51 -11.65 -11.17 -25.98
CA GLU A 51 -10.98 -10.43 -27.04
C GLU A 51 -11.61 -10.66 -28.42
N SER A 52 -12.27 -11.80 -28.62
CA SER A 52 -13.00 -12.12 -29.85
C SER A 52 -14.30 -11.32 -30.02
N GLU A 53 -14.90 -10.86 -28.93
CA GLU A 53 -16.22 -10.21 -28.93
C GLU A 53 -16.10 -8.68 -29.01
N ASN A 54 -14.99 -8.10 -28.53
CA ASN A 54 -14.79 -6.65 -28.53
C ASN A 54 -13.31 -6.28 -28.71
N LYS A 55 -13.03 -5.37 -29.66
CA LYS A 55 -11.67 -4.81 -29.88
C LYS A 55 -11.09 -4.10 -28.65
N ASP A 56 -11.96 -3.59 -27.78
CA ASP A 56 -11.59 -2.91 -26.53
C ASP A 56 -11.66 -3.80 -25.27
N ALA A 57 -11.86 -5.11 -25.43
CA ALA A 57 -11.98 -6.05 -24.31
C ALA A 57 -10.81 -5.95 -23.32
N LYS A 58 -9.59 -5.75 -23.84
CA LYS A 58 -8.38 -5.60 -23.04
C LYS A 58 -8.43 -4.39 -22.11
N LEU A 59 -8.98 -3.25 -22.55
CA LEU A 59 -9.11 -2.04 -21.74
C LEU A 59 -10.05 -2.27 -20.56
N PHE A 60 -11.19 -2.90 -20.82
CA PHE A 60 -12.16 -3.25 -19.79
C PHE A 60 -11.56 -4.24 -18.78
N ASN A 61 -10.93 -5.31 -19.27
CA ASN A 61 -10.29 -6.33 -18.44
C ASN A 61 -9.19 -5.73 -17.57
N CYS A 62 -8.46 -4.74 -18.11
CA CYS A 62 -7.47 -4.00 -17.33
C CYS A 62 -8.14 -3.27 -16.15
N VAL A 63 -9.11 -2.38 -16.41
CA VAL A 63 -9.79 -1.62 -15.34
C VAL A 63 -10.39 -2.56 -14.27
N GLN A 64 -11.03 -3.65 -14.70
CA GLN A 64 -11.61 -4.64 -13.82
C GLN A 64 -10.55 -5.34 -12.95
N ARG A 65 -9.44 -5.80 -13.53
CA ARG A 65 -8.37 -6.47 -12.80
C ARG A 65 -7.66 -5.53 -11.82
N GLY A 66 -7.48 -4.25 -12.19
CA GLY A 66 -6.90 -3.23 -11.32
C GLY A 66 -7.72 -3.00 -10.05
N HIS A 67 -9.06 -2.97 -10.16
CA HIS A 67 -9.95 -2.88 -9.00
C HIS A 67 -9.91 -4.16 -8.16
N GLN A 68 -9.97 -5.34 -8.80
CA GLN A 68 -9.89 -6.63 -8.10
C GLN A 68 -8.60 -6.80 -7.29
N ASN A 69 -7.45 -6.38 -7.82
CA ASN A 69 -6.19 -6.46 -7.07
C ASN A 69 -6.20 -5.58 -5.80
N SER A 70 -6.97 -4.49 -5.82
CA SER A 70 -7.15 -3.66 -4.64
C SER A 70 -8.08 -4.34 -3.62
N LEU A 71 -9.15 -5.00 -4.09
CA LEU A 71 -10.06 -5.78 -3.24
C LEU A 71 -9.37 -6.98 -2.58
N GLU A 72 -8.49 -7.68 -3.31
CA GLU A 72 -7.71 -8.81 -2.80
C GLU A 72 -6.84 -8.41 -1.59
N MET A 73 -6.28 -7.19 -1.60
CA MET A 73 -5.36 -6.72 -0.56
C MET A 73 -6.02 -5.88 0.53
N MET A 74 -7.24 -5.39 0.30
CA MET A 74 -8.00 -4.60 1.26
C MET A 74 -8.12 -5.24 2.66
N PRO A 75 -8.50 -6.52 2.81
CA PRO A 75 -8.64 -7.11 4.14
C PRO A 75 -7.31 -7.18 4.90
N VAL A 76 -6.22 -7.52 4.19
CA VAL A 76 -4.88 -7.54 4.78
C VAL A 76 -4.48 -6.14 5.24
N PHE A 77 -4.69 -5.13 4.38
CA PHE A 77 -4.41 -3.73 4.72
C PHE A 77 -5.18 -3.27 5.97
N PHE A 78 -6.48 -3.57 6.07
CA PHE A 78 -7.29 -3.17 7.22
C PHE A 78 -6.84 -3.84 8.52
N ILE A 79 -6.53 -5.13 8.49
CA ILE A 79 -6.06 -5.85 9.68
C ILE A 79 -4.74 -5.26 10.17
N LEU A 80 -3.79 -5.02 9.26
CA LEU A 80 -2.50 -4.43 9.63
C LEU A 80 -2.62 -3.00 10.16
N MET A 81 -3.51 -2.19 9.58
CA MET A 81 -3.79 -0.84 10.06
C MET A 81 -4.40 -0.83 11.48
N ILE A 82 -5.40 -1.68 11.71
CA ILE A 82 -6.10 -1.75 13.00
C ILE A 82 -5.16 -2.24 14.10
N LEU A 83 -4.44 -3.35 13.87
CA LEU A 83 -3.55 -3.95 14.87
C LEU A 83 -2.27 -3.14 15.07
N GLY A 84 -1.57 -2.76 13.99
CA GLY A 84 -0.35 -1.96 14.09
C GLY A 84 -0.61 -0.57 14.68
N GLY A 85 -1.78 0.00 14.37
CA GLY A 85 -2.19 1.32 14.86
C GLY A 85 -2.40 1.39 16.37
N MET A 86 -2.65 0.26 17.06
CA MET A 86 -2.88 0.25 18.51
C MET A 86 -1.68 0.75 19.30
N LYS A 87 -0.46 0.40 18.85
CA LYS A 87 0.79 0.81 19.49
C LYS A 87 1.49 1.95 18.74
N HIS A 88 1.38 1.99 17.42
CA HIS A 88 2.09 2.96 16.57
C HIS A 88 1.11 3.74 15.64
N PRO A 89 0.21 4.57 16.20
CA PRO A 89 -0.87 5.21 15.43
C PRO A 89 -0.37 6.18 14.36
N CYS A 90 0.61 7.05 14.68
CA CYS A 90 1.13 8.05 13.73
C CYS A 90 1.87 7.41 12.55
N VAL A 91 2.71 6.41 12.83
CA VAL A 91 3.47 5.69 11.80
C VAL A 91 2.51 4.91 10.89
N CYS A 92 1.55 4.18 11.45
CA CYS A 92 0.56 3.45 10.67
C CYS A 92 -0.31 4.37 9.81
N ALA A 93 -0.72 5.54 10.34
CA ALA A 93 -1.46 6.52 9.56
C ALA A 93 -0.65 7.05 8.36
N GLY A 94 0.63 7.38 8.56
CA GLY A 94 1.52 7.83 7.47
C GLY A 94 1.72 6.76 6.39
N LEU A 95 2.00 5.52 6.79
CA LEU A 95 2.15 4.40 5.86
C LEU A 95 0.84 4.06 5.14
N GLY A 96 -0.29 4.14 5.83
CA GLY A 96 -1.60 3.92 5.25
C GLY A 96 -1.97 4.98 4.21
N LEU A 97 -1.66 6.26 4.45
CA LEU A 97 -1.83 7.32 3.45
C LEU A 97 -0.94 7.08 2.22
N LEU A 98 0.33 6.73 2.43
CA LEU A 98 1.24 6.38 1.35
C LEU A 98 0.68 5.23 0.50
N TYR A 99 0.14 4.19 1.15
CA TYR A 99 -0.49 3.07 0.46
C TYR A 99 -1.70 3.50 -0.39
N ILE A 100 -2.60 4.33 0.16
CA ILE A 100 -3.77 4.86 -0.56
C ILE A 100 -3.35 5.62 -1.81
N ILE A 101 -2.39 6.54 -1.68
CA ILE A 101 -1.87 7.33 -2.80
C ILE A 101 -1.25 6.40 -3.87
N SER A 102 -0.42 5.46 -3.42
CA SER A 102 0.19 4.45 -4.29
C SER A 102 -0.86 3.65 -5.07
N ARG A 103 -1.96 3.27 -4.41
CA ARG A 103 -3.08 2.55 -5.02
C ARG A 103 -3.85 3.38 -6.04
N TYR A 104 -4.06 4.67 -5.77
CA TYR A 104 -4.66 5.58 -6.75
C TYR A 104 -3.84 5.65 -8.05
N PHE A 105 -2.51 5.81 -7.93
CA PHE A 105 -1.62 5.82 -9.09
C PHE A 105 -1.50 4.45 -9.77
N TYR A 106 -1.58 3.35 -9.01
CA TYR A 106 -1.60 2.00 -9.56
C TYR A 106 -2.84 1.79 -10.44
N PHE A 107 -4.03 2.11 -9.92
CA PHE A 107 -5.30 1.92 -10.65
C PHE A 107 -5.39 2.79 -11.91
N THR A 108 -5.00 4.06 -11.81
CA THR A 108 -4.98 4.97 -12.98
C THR A 108 -3.97 4.52 -14.05
N GLY A 109 -2.82 3.99 -13.64
CA GLY A 109 -1.86 3.35 -14.53
C GLY A 109 -2.42 2.13 -15.25
N TYR A 110 -3.11 1.28 -14.49
CA TYR A 110 -3.71 0.05 -15.01
C TYR A 110 -4.87 0.34 -15.97
N ALA A 111 -5.64 1.40 -15.73
CA ALA A 111 -6.73 1.87 -16.59
C ALA A 111 -6.26 2.41 -17.97
N SER A 112 -4.95 2.60 -18.17
CA SER A 112 -4.38 3.10 -19.42
C SER A 112 -4.27 2.04 -20.54
N GLY A 113 -4.61 0.77 -20.26
CA GLY A 113 -4.69 -0.30 -21.28
C GLY A 113 -3.40 -1.04 -21.59
N ASP A 114 -2.29 -0.61 -21.00
CA ASP A 114 -1.02 -1.30 -21.09
C ASP A 114 -0.65 -1.91 -19.72
N PRO A 115 -0.69 -3.25 -19.57
CA PRO A 115 -0.33 -3.91 -18.33
C PRO A 115 1.10 -3.60 -17.87
N GLN A 116 2.02 -3.25 -18.78
CA GLN A 116 3.40 -2.92 -18.41
C GLN A 116 3.52 -1.52 -17.80
N LYS A 117 2.60 -0.60 -18.14
CA LYS A 117 2.53 0.72 -17.49
C LYS A 117 2.26 0.60 -15.99
N ARG A 118 1.82 -0.54 -15.46
CA ARG A 118 1.78 -0.80 -14.01
C ARG A 118 3.12 -0.58 -13.29
N LEU A 119 4.25 -0.65 -14.00
CA LEU A 119 5.61 -0.58 -13.44
C LEU A 119 6.60 0.21 -14.32
N THR A 120 6.18 0.87 -15.40
CA THR A 120 7.11 1.62 -16.27
C THR A 120 7.69 2.83 -15.53
N VAL A 121 8.79 2.59 -14.81
CA VAL A 121 10.12 3.23 -14.87
C VAL A 121 10.95 2.63 -13.72
N GLY A 122 12.04 1.94 -14.05
CA GLY A 122 13.13 1.54 -13.15
C GLY A 122 12.96 0.20 -12.45
N TYR A 123 13.58 -0.85 -12.97
CA TYR A 123 13.90 -2.06 -12.21
C TYR A 123 14.74 -1.66 -10.99
N ILE A 124 14.16 -1.64 -9.80
CA ILE A 124 14.93 -1.88 -8.58
C ILE A 124 14.78 -3.37 -8.34
N SER A 125 15.82 -4.09 -8.73
CA SER A 125 16.08 -5.45 -8.32
C SER A 125 15.95 -5.54 -6.81
N ILE A 126 14.91 -6.24 -6.34
CA ILE A 126 14.75 -6.72 -4.96
C ILE A 126 15.85 -7.74 -4.55
N PHE A 127 16.95 -7.79 -5.30
CA PHE A 127 18.04 -8.76 -5.24
C PHE A 127 19.39 -8.16 -4.83
N LEU A 128 19.44 -6.91 -4.38
CA LEU A 128 20.57 -6.43 -3.59
C LEU A 128 20.15 -6.24 -2.13
N PHE A 129 20.00 -7.37 -1.44
CA PHE A 129 20.39 -7.48 -0.03
C PHE A 129 21.83 -8.03 0.03
N PRO A 130 22.91 -7.29 -0.30
CA PRO A 130 24.20 -7.64 0.22
C PRO A 130 24.31 -6.99 1.60
N ASN A 131 24.22 -7.84 2.62
CA ASN A 131 24.95 -7.66 3.87
C ASN A 131 24.43 -6.59 4.84
N ALA A 132 23.30 -6.89 5.49
CA ALA A 132 23.04 -6.37 6.83
C ALA A 132 24.10 -6.84 7.87
N GLN A 133 24.94 -7.83 7.52
CA GLN A 133 25.99 -8.38 8.38
C GLN A 133 27.34 -7.65 8.31
N LEU A 134 27.62 -6.84 7.28
CA LEU A 134 28.93 -6.18 7.14
C LEU A 134 29.03 -4.86 7.92
N LEU A 135 27.91 -4.24 8.27
CA LEU A 135 27.90 -3.02 9.09
C LEU A 135 28.03 -3.31 10.60
N ASP A 136 27.86 -4.57 11.00
CA ASP A 136 27.87 -5.04 12.39
C ASP A 136 29.32 -5.11 12.96
N ARG A 137 30.33 -5.19 12.09
CA ARG A 137 31.74 -5.38 12.49
C ARG A 137 32.49 -4.08 12.80
N GLU A 138 32.02 -2.93 12.31
CA GLU A 138 32.76 -1.65 12.47
C GLU A 138 32.27 -0.79 13.63
N THR A 139 31.09 -1.06 14.21
CA THR A 139 30.44 -0.11 15.13
C THR A 139 30.22 -0.60 16.55
N GLY A 140 30.34 -1.91 16.82
CA GLY A 140 30.35 -2.45 18.20
C GLY A 140 29.15 -2.03 19.07
N LEU A 141 27.99 -1.81 18.46
CA LEU A 141 26.77 -1.37 19.13
C LEU A 141 25.68 -2.46 19.02
N ASP A 142 25.20 -2.94 20.17
CA ASP A 142 24.22 -4.01 20.31
C ASP A 142 22.93 -3.74 19.50
N PHE A 143 22.70 -4.57 18.48
CA PHE A 143 21.68 -4.44 17.45
C PHE A 143 20.23 -4.80 17.88
N TRP A 144 19.96 -5.00 19.17
CA TRP A 144 18.64 -5.40 19.70
C TRP A 144 17.76 -4.24 20.20
N HIS A 145 18.20 -2.99 20.03
CA HIS A 145 17.36 -1.81 20.26
C HIS A 145 16.76 -1.27 18.97
N VAL A 146 15.44 -1.18 19.00
CA VAL A 146 14.49 -0.93 17.91
C VAL A 146 14.65 0.46 17.29
N GLU A 147 15.50 0.62 16.27
CA GLU A 147 15.64 1.85 15.46
C GLU A 147 16.14 1.68 13.98
N PRO A 148 16.45 0.48 13.40
CA PRO A 148 16.97 0.48 12.01
C PRO A 148 15.90 0.69 10.93
N PHE A 149 14.73 0.04 11.03
CA PHE A 149 13.81 -0.03 9.88
C PHE A 149 12.95 1.22 9.66
N GLU A 150 12.50 1.89 10.73
CA GLU A 150 11.75 3.14 10.63
C GLU A 150 12.63 4.27 10.10
N ARG A 151 13.88 4.35 10.59
CA ARG A 151 14.87 5.31 10.09
C ARG A 151 15.28 5.02 8.66
N TYR A 152 15.48 3.75 8.29
CA TYR A 152 15.78 3.36 6.90
C TYR A 152 14.66 3.72 5.93
N MET A 153 13.40 3.61 6.35
CA MET A 153 12.26 3.99 5.52
C MET A 153 12.10 5.51 5.39
N VAL A 154 12.33 6.25 6.47
CA VAL A 154 12.32 7.73 6.44
C VAL A 154 13.52 8.25 5.64
N ASP A 155 14.70 7.66 5.77
CA ASP A 155 15.90 8.04 5.02
C ASP A 155 15.76 7.70 3.53
N GLU A 156 15.19 6.54 3.17
CA GLU A 156 14.77 6.28 1.78
C GLU A 156 13.76 7.32 1.30
N MET A 157 12.71 7.62 2.07
CA MET A 157 11.71 8.63 1.71
C MET A 157 12.33 10.02 1.46
N VAL A 158 13.24 10.46 2.32
CA VAL A 158 13.93 11.76 2.21
C VAL A 158 14.87 11.79 1.01
N TRP A 159 15.65 10.73 0.80
CA TRP A 159 16.57 10.61 -0.34
C TRP A 159 15.81 10.57 -1.68
N LEU A 160 14.61 10.01 -1.70
CA LEU A 160 13.78 9.83 -2.90
C LEU A 160 12.90 11.04 -3.23
N LEU A 161 12.50 11.86 -2.25
CA LEU A 161 11.94 13.19 -2.50
C LEU A 161 12.95 14.10 -3.22
N GLY A 162 14.25 13.81 -3.11
CA GLY A 162 15.33 14.48 -3.85
C GLY A 162 15.69 13.85 -5.20
N SER A 163 15.06 12.74 -5.61
CA SER A 163 15.39 12.04 -6.86
C SER A 163 14.70 12.68 -8.08
N PRO A 164 15.38 12.83 -9.23
CA PRO A 164 14.83 13.46 -10.44
C PRO A 164 13.84 12.56 -11.22
N CYS A 165 13.03 11.75 -10.53
CA CYS A 165 12.04 10.85 -11.13
C CYS A 165 10.62 11.44 -11.07
N PRO A 166 9.75 11.15 -12.05
CA PRO A 166 8.35 11.59 -12.00
C PRO A 166 7.62 10.97 -10.81
N LEU A 167 7.07 11.82 -9.93
CA LEU A 167 6.44 11.46 -8.65
C LEU A 167 5.41 10.32 -8.75
N GLY A 168 4.66 10.25 -9.86
CA GLY A 168 3.67 9.21 -10.10
C GLY A 168 4.24 7.80 -10.34
N SER A 169 5.44 7.68 -10.91
CA SER A 169 6.10 6.37 -11.09
C SER A 169 6.78 5.88 -9.81
N LEU A 170 7.26 6.83 -9.00
CA LEU A 170 7.81 6.59 -7.67
C LEU A 170 6.72 5.94 -6.80
N LEU A 171 5.61 6.65 -6.58
CA LEU A 171 4.48 6.22 -5.73
C LEU A 171 3.88 4.87 -6.15
N ARG A 172 3.96 4.47 -7.42
CA ARG A 172 3.46 3.16 -7.88
C ARG A 172 4.26 1.96 -7.31
N LYS A 173 5.50 2.16 -6.85
CA LYS A 173 6.35 1.13 -6.24
C LYS A 173 6.22 1.06 -4.71
N TYR A 174 6.05 2.21 -4.04
CA TYR A 174 6.05 2.28 -2.57
C TYR A 174 4.80 1.70 -1.91
N GLY A 175 3.75 1.39 -2.68
CA GLY A 175 2.61 0.65 -2.15
C GLY A 175 3.01 -0.70 -1.54
N PHE A 176 4.03 -1.36 -2.08
CA PHE A 176 4.54 -2.61 -1.49
C PHE A 176 5.36 -2.34 -0.22
N LEU A 177 6.24 -1.33 -0.23
CA LEU A 177 7.01 -0.95 0.96
C LEU A 177 6.12 -0.50 2.13
N ALA A 178 5.04 0.24 1.84
CA ALA A 178 4.05 0.64 2.84
C ALA A 178 3.42 -0.58 3.53
N MET A 179 3.09 -1.63 2.76
CA MET A 179 2.57 -2.88 3.31
C MET A 179 3.59 -3.61 4.17
N LEU A 180 4.86 -3.68 3.74
CA LEU A 180 5.93 -4.26 4.56
C LEU A 180 6.07 -3.49 5.88
N GLY A 181 5.99 -2.16 5.84
CA GLY A 181 6.06 -1.33 7.03
C GLY A 181 4.92 -1.58 8.01
N LEU A 182 3.69 -1.72 7.51
CA LEU A 182 2.53 -2.06 8.34
C LEU A 182 2.66 -3.45 8.96
N MET A 183 3.25 -4.42 8.25
CA MET A 183 3.56 -5.73 8.82
C MET A 183 4.58 -5.64 9.96
N VAL A 184 5.64 -4.86 9.81
CA VAL A 184 6.63 -4.64 10.88
C VAL A 184 5.97 -4.01 12.11
N CYS A 185 5.12 -2.99 11.93
CA CYS A 185 4.38 -2.37 13.04
C CYS A 185 3.50 -3.40 13.77
N THR A 186 2.85 -4.28 13.04
CA THR A 186 1.97 -5.33 13.60
C THR A 186 2.78 -6.40 14.34
N ILE A 187 3.93 -6.83 13.79
CA ILE A 187 4.82 -7.79 14.44
C ILE A 187 5.37 -7.21 15.74
N LYS A 188 5.82 -5.94 15.73
CA LYS A 188 6.29 -5.24 16.95
C LYS A 188 5.20 -5.16 18.02
N PHE A 189 3.95 -4.92 17.62
CA PHE A 189 2.82 -4.95 18.54
C PHE A 189 2.61 -6.36 19.12
N GLY A 190 2.64 -7.40 18.29
CA GLY A 190 2.52 -8.80 18.74
C GLY A 190 3.62 -9.22 19.72
N ILE A 191 4.88 -8.90 19.45
CA ILE A 191 6.00 -9.17 20.37
C ILE A 191 5.80 -8.45 21.70
N SER A 192 5.33 -7.19 21.66
CA SER A 192 5.05 -6.41 22.86
C SER A 192 3.96 -7.02 23.74
N LEU A 193 2.97 -7.67 23.15
CA LEU A 193 1.91 -8.35 23.88
C LEU A 193 2.39 -9.66 24.52
N LEU A 194 3.31 -10.38 23.87
CA LEU A 194 3.90 -11.60 24.41
C LEU A 194 4.91 -11.32 25.55
N ALA A 195 5.49 -10.12 25.57
CA ALA A 195 6.44 -9.69 26.59
C ALA A 195 5.80 -8.99 27.80
N ALA A 196 4.49 -8.73 27.75
CA ALA A 196 3.70 -8.11 28.83
C ALA A 196 3.05 -9.18 29.72
#